data_AF-A0A6L4YCF4-F1
#
_entry.id   AF-A0A6L4YCF4-F1
#
_cell.length_a   1.000
_cell.length_b   1.000
_cell.length_c   1.000
_cell.angle_alpha   90.00
_cell.angle_beta   90.00
_cell.angle_gamma   90.00
#
_symmetry.space_group_name_H-M   'P 1'
#
loop_
_entity.id
_entity.type
_entity.pdbx_description
1 polymer ?
#
loop_
_entity_poly.entity_id
_entity_poly.type
_entity_poly.pdbx_seq_one_letter_code
_entity_poly.pdbx_strand_id
1 'polypeptide(L)' 'MLKKRLEQPRVPEAELHGPLRDCYKIKLLKQGYRLIYQVEDDVLVVLVLAVAKREDAMAYRLAVERLPGDE' A
#
# COMPACT_ATOMS: atom_id res chain seq x y z
N MET A 1 3.65 8.61 6.69
CA MET A 1 4.20 9.26 5.47
C MET A 1 5.06 8.25 4.75
N LEU A 2 5.11 8.30 3.42
CA LEU A 2 5.85 7.31 2.62
C LEU A 2 7.35 7.28 2.94
N LYS A 3 7.99 8.45 3.13
CA LYS A 3 9.42 8.55 3.49
C LYS A 3 9.81 7.70 4.71
N LYS A 4 8.94 7.58 5.71
CA LYS A 4 9.18 6.76 6.91
C LYS A 4 9.22 5.25 6.63
N ARG A 5 8.73 4.81 5.47
CA ARG A 5 8.76 3.40 5.04
C ARG A 5 10.12 2.96 4.52
N LEU A 6 11.02 3.89 4.26
CA LEU A 6 12.41 3.56 3.97
C LEU A 6 13.17 3.06 5.21
N GLU A 7 12.71 3.43 6.42
CA GLU A 7 13.30 2.98 7.69
C GLU A 7 12.57 1.74 8.24
N GLN A 8 11.24 1.77 8.20
CA GLN A 8 10.38 0.66 8.64
C GLN A 8 9.24 0.44 7.63
N PRO A 9 9.47 -0.41 6.61
CA PRO A 9 8.52 -0.61 5.51
C PRO A 9 7.30 -1.44 5.94
N ARG A 10 7.52 -2.52 6.71
CA ARG A 10 6.46 -3.40 7.22
C ARG A 10 5.91 -2.85 8.53
N VAL A 11 4.64 -2.42 8.51
CA VAL A 11 3.94 -1.92 9.70
C VAL A 11 2.71 -2.78 9.96
N PRO A 12 2.72 -3.63 11.01
CA PRO A 12 1.66 -4.61 11.25
C PRO A 12 0.25 -4.01 11.31
N GLU A 13 0.08 -2.86 11.98
CA GLU A 13 -1.23 -2.19 12.09
C GLU A 13 -1.75 -1.65 10.73
N ALA A 14 -0.84 -1.44 9.78
CA ALA A 14 -1.16 -0.92 8.45
C ALA A 14 -1.41 -2.02 7.42
N GLU A 15 -1.14 -3.28 7.76
CA GLU A 15 -1.25 -4.42 6.86
C GLU A 15 -2.68 -4.60 6.33
N LEU A 16 -2.77 -5.05 5.09
CA LEU A 16 -4.00 -5.37 4.41
C LEU A 16 -4.20 -6.89 4.37
N HIS A 17 -5.41 -7.31 4.04
CA HIS A 17 -5.83 -8.70 4.07
C HIS A 17 -6.45 -9.10 2.73
N GLY A 18 -6.65 -10.40 2.55
CA GLY A 18 -7.24 -10.96 1.34
C GLY A 18 -6.30 -10.79 0.14
N PRO A 19 -6.80 -10.34 -1.03
CA PRO A 19 -5.98 -10.17 -2.23
C PRO A 19 -4.79 -9.22 -2.05
N LEU A 20 -4.85 -8.30 -1.09
CA LEU A 20 -3.78 -7.35 -0.78
C LEU A 20 -2.93 -7.81 0.42
N ARG A 21 -2.77 -9.12 0.63
CA ARG A 21 -1.82 -9.64 1.62
C ARG A 21 -0.41 -9.10 1.31
N ASP A 22 0.39 -8.86 2.34
CA ASP A 22 1.72 -8.24 2.23
C ASP A 22 1.74 -6.80 1.68
N CYS A 23 0.56 -6.19 1.48
CA CYS A 23 0.42 -4.78 1.22
C CYS A 23 0.06 -4.02 2.50
N TYR A 24 0.38 -2.73 2.51
CA TYR A 24 0.22 -1.84 3.64
C TYR A 24 -0.43 -0.52 3.20
N LYS A 25 -1.19 0.11 4.11
CA LYS A 25 -1.87 1.39 3.84
C LYS A 25 -1.27 2.57 4.59
N ILE A 26 -1.18 3.72 3.93
CA ILE A 26 -0.95 5.03 4.57
C ILE A 26 -2.22 5.86 4.42
N LYS A 27 -2.77 6.32 5.56
CA LYS A 27 -3.92 7.23 5.60
C LYS A 27 -3.42 8.68 5.43
N LEU A 28 -3.84 9.36 4.35
CA LEU A 28 -3.59 10.78 4.11
C LEU A 28 -4.83 11.59 4.51
N LEU A 29 -5.02 11.72 5.83
CA LEU A 29 -6.28 12.16 6.44
C LEU A 29 -6.76 13.53 5.95
N LYS A 30 -5.86 14.51 5.87
CA LYS A 30 -6.19 15.88 5.45
C LYS A 30 -6.69 15.96 4.00
N GLN A 31 -6.24 15.03 3.15
CA GLN A 31 -6.63 14.99 1.74
C GLN A 31 -7.85 14.08 1.50
N GLY A 32 -8.15 13.17 2.43
CA GLY A 32 -9.12 12.11 2.22
C GLY A 32 -8.62 10.96 1.34
N TYR A 33 -7.29 10.74 1.28
CA TYR A 33 -6.67 9.73 0.41
C TYR A 33 -6.13 8.53 1.19
N ARG A 34 -5.94 7.43 0.48
CA ARG A 34 -5.14 6.28 0.92
C ARG A 34 -4.06 6.00 -0.11
N LEU A 35 -2.86 5.72 0.38
CA LEU A 35 -1.77 5.16 -0.40
C LEU A 35 -1.61 3.69 -0.02
N ILE A 36 -1.59 2.80 -1.00
CA ILE A 36 -1.32 1.37 -0.83
C ILE A 36 0.05 1.06 -1.41
N TYR A 37 0.86 0.31 -0.67
CA TYR A 37 2.19 -0.12 -1.11
C TYR A 37 2.46 -1.57 -0.71
N GLN A 38 3.33 -2.24 -1.46
CA GLN A 38 3.90 -3.55 -1.14
C GLN A 38 5.36 -3.40 -0.77
N VAL A 39 5.90 -4.37 -0.04
CA VAL A 39 7.31 -4.45 0.32
C VAL A 39 7.92 -5.69 -0.33
N GLU A 40 8.98 -5.51 -1.10
CA GLU A 40 9.81 -6.62 -1.59
C GLU A 40 11.04 -6.73 -0.68
N ASP A 41 11.17 -7.85 0.04
CA ASP A 41 12.14 -8.00 1.13
C ASP A 41 13.59 -8.09 0.63
N ASP A 42 13.81 -8.66 -0.55
CA ASP A 42 15.16 -8.95 -1.06
C ASP A 42 15.97 -7.69 -1.43
N VAL A 43 15.29 -6.58 -1.71
CA VAL A 43 15.91 -5.34 -2.24
C VAL A 43 15.46 -4.06 -1.53
N LEU A 44 14.71 -4.15 -0.42
CA LEU A 44 14.09 -3.03 0.29
C LEU A 44 13.33 -2.09 -0.68
N VAL A 45 12.48 -2.68 -1.52
CA VAL A 45 11.63 -1.90 -2.43
C VAL A 45 10.28 -1.64 -1.79
N VAL A 46 9.88 -0.37 -1.76
CA VAL A 46 8.53 0.07 -1.38
C VAL A 46 7.77 0.41 -2.66
N LEU A 47 7.05 -0.56 -3.20
CA LEU A 47 6.29 -0.40 -4.44
C LEU A 47 4.93 0.22 -4.15
N VAL A 48 4.69 1.44 -4.63
CA VAL A 48 3.39 2.11 -4.48
C VAL A 48 2.43 1.62 -5.56
N LEU A 49 1.40 0.88 -5.16
CA LEU A 49 0.39 0.32 -6.07
C LEU A 49 -0.71 1.34 -6.41
N ALA A 50 -1.14 2.13 -5.43
CA ALA A 50 -2.21 3.11 -5.63
C ALA A 50 -2.11 4.31 -4.68
N VAL A 51 -2.46 5.48 -5.20
CA VAL A 51 -2.78 6.68 -4.41
C VAL A 51 -4.11 7.21 -4.93
N ALA A 52 -5.17 7.07 -4.13
CA ALA A 52 -6.50 7.48 -4.54
C ALA A 52 -7.34 7.92 -3.36
N LYS A 53 -8.47 8.56 -3.65
CA LYS A 53 -9.41 8.97 -2.62
C LYS A 53 -9.96 7.75 -1.87
N ARG A 54 -10.39 7.96 -0.63
CA ARG A 54 -10.90 6.89 0.24
C ARG A 54 -12.31 6.43 -0.12
N GLU A 55 -13.03 7.25 -0.90
CA GLU A 55 -14.38 6.95 -1.37
C GLU A 55 -14.40 5.69 -2.24
N ASP A 56 -15.51 4.95 -2.18
CA ASP A 56 -15.80 3.77 -2.99
C ASP A 56 -14.68 2.73 -3.02
N ALA A 57 -13.89 2.64 -1.94
CA ALA A 57 -12.73 1.76 -1.84
C ALA A 57 -11.74 1.90 -3.01
N MET A 58 -11.69 3.05 -3.68
CA MET A 58 -10.96 3.24 -4.95
C MET A 58 -9.48 2.87 -4.83
N ALA A 59 -8.80 3.31 -3.76
CA ALA A 59 -7.40 2.96 -3.52
C ALA A 59 -7.15 1.45 -3.42
N TYR A 60 -8.11 0.67 -2.89
CA TYR A 60 -7.96 -0.77 -2.78
C TYR A 60 -8.23 -1.47 -4.12
N ARG A 61 -9.29 -1.07 -4.83
CA ARG A 61 -9.61 -1.61 -6.16
C ARG A 61 -8.45 -1.44 -7.13
N LEU A 62 -7.92 -0.22 -7.21
CA LEU A 62 -6.76 0.09 -8.05
C LEU A 62 -5.49 -0.66 -7.62
N ALA A 63 -5.32 -0.92 -6.31
CA ALA A 63 -4.18 -1.67 -5.84
C ALA A 63 -4.28 -3.15 -6.26
N VAL A 64 -5.46 -3.76 -6.17
CA VAL A 64 -5.68 -5.16 -6.60
C VAL A 64 -5.40 -5.33 -8.09
N GLU A 65 -5.85 -4.38 -8.93
CA GLU A 65 -5.61 -4.38 -10.38
C GLU A 65 -4.13 -4.27 -10.76
N ARG A 66 -3.28 -3.75 -9.86
CA ARG A 66 -1.87 -3.46 -10.11
C ARG A 66 -0.94 -4.33 -9.28
N LEU A 67 -1.47 -5.32 -8.58
CA LEU A 67 -0.63 -6.30 -7.90
C LEU A 67 0.29 -6.94 -8.95
N PRO A 68 1.61 -6.97 -8.70
CA PRO A 68 2.49 -7.78 -9.52
C PRO A 68 2.01 -9.23 -9.45
N GLY A 69 1.93 -9.89 -10.62
CA GLY A 69 1.65 -11.32 -10.66
C GLY A 69 2.80 -12.09 -10.03
N ASP A 70 2.51 -13.25 -9.43
CA ASP A 70 3.54 -14.20 -9.03
C ASP A 70 4.21 -14.72 -10.32
N GLU A 71 5.40 -14.23 -10.67
CA GLU A 71 6.29 -14.88 -11.64
C GLU A 71 6.98 -16.10 -11.01
#